data_AF-A0A838FR65-F1
#
_entry.id   AF-A0A838FR65-F1
#
_cell.length_a   1.000
_cell.length_b   1.000
_cell.length_c   1.000
_cell.angle_alpha   90.00
_cell.angle_beta   90.00
_cell.angle_gamma   90.00
#
_symmetry.space_group_name_H-M   'P 1'
#
loop_
_entity.id
_entity.type
_entity.pdbx_description
1 polymer ?
#
loop_
_entity_poly.entity_id
_entity_poly.type
_entity_poly.pdbx_seq_one_letter_code
_entity_poly.pdbx_strand_id
1 'polypeptide(L)' 'MNVSVDDLRQLPLSERIQLVEDLWDSIAEDASGVGLSPEQVAELDRRLDALEAQPAAGTPWHIARERILASL' A
#
# COMPACT_ATOMS: atom_id res chain seq x y z
N MET A 1 -20.95 -18.69 12.89
CA MET A 1 -21.86 -17.86 12.08
C MET A 1 -21.05 -17.38 10.90
N ASN A 2 -21.47 -17.66 9.66
CA ASN A 2 -20.73 -17.25 8.46
C ASN A 2 -21.32 -15.92 7.98
N VAL A 3 -20.49 -14.90 7.83
CA VAL A 3 -20.90 -13.60 7.28
C VAL A 3 -20.56 -13.59 5.79
N SER A 4 -21.55 -13.30 4.94
CA SER A 4 -21.33 -13.15 3.51
C SER A 4 -20.81 -11.75 3.19
N VAL A 5 -20.06 -11.61 2.09
CA VAL A 5 -19.68 -10.30 1.54
C VAL A 5 -20.93 -9.47 1.21
N ASP A 6 -22.03 -10.11 0.82
CA ASP A 6 -23.31 -9.42 0.59
C ASP A 6 -23.91 -8.81 1.85
N ASP A 7 -23.71 -9.45 3.01
CA ASP A 7 -24.14 -8.91 4.31
C ASP A 7 -23.28 -7.68 4.67
N LEU A 8 -21.97 -7.76 4.41
CA LEU A 8 -21.04 -6.63 4.63
C LEU A 8 -21.34 -5.43 3.73
N ARG A 9 -21.91 -5.65 2.54
CA ARG A 9 -22.31 -4.56 1.63
C ARG A 9 -23.50 -3.75 2.15
N GLN A 10 -24.30 -4.30 3.07
CA GLN A 10 -25.42 -3.59 3.69
C GLN A 10 -24.97 -2.58 4.76
N LEU A 11 -23.72 -2.66 5.21
CA LEU A 11 -23.17 -1.70 6.16
C LEU A 11 -23.06 -0.30 5.52
N PRO A 12 -23.27 0.78 6.31
CA PRO A 12 -22.92 2.13 5.90
C PRO A 12 -21.52 2.22 5.32
N LEU A 13 -21.29 3.15 4.38
CA LEU A 13 -19.98 3.30 3.73
C LEU A 13 -18.83 3.48 4.74
N SER A 14 -19.03 4.28 5.79
CA SER A 14 -18.05 4.48 6.84
C SER A 14 -17.69 3.19 7.58
N GLU A 15 -18.70 2.37 7.91
CA GLU A 15 -18.49 1.09 8.58
C GLU A 15 -17.79 0.07 7.67
N ARG A 16 -18.08 0.09 6.36
CA ARG A 16 -17.34 -0.74 5.39
C ARG A 16 -15.88 -0.34 5.27
N ILE A 17 -15.60 0.96 5.27
CA ILE A 17 -14.22 1.47 5.24
C ILE A 17 -13.48 1.03 6.49
N GLN A 18 -14.07 1.25 7.68
CA GLN A 18 -13.46 0.84 8.94
C GLN A 18 -13.22 -0.67 9.00
N LEU A 19 -14.20 -1.47 8.60
CA LEU A 19 -14.05 -2.92 8.58
C LEU A 19 -12.93 -3.38 7.64
N VAL A 20 -12.78 -2.73 6.48
CA VAL A 20 -11.68 -3.04 5.56
C VAL A 20 -10.32 -2.68 6.18
N GLU A 21 -10.24 -1.55 6.89
CA GLU A 21 -9.04 -1.12 7.61
C GLU A 21 -8.68 -2.11 8.73
N ASP A 22 -9.63 -2.44 9.61
CA ASP A 22 -9.43 -3.38 10.71
C ASP A 22 -9.00 -4.77 10.23
N LEU A 23 -9.60 -5.25 9.13
CA LEU A 23 -9.21 -6.51 8.51
C LEU A 23 -7.81 -6.43 7.89
N TRP A 24 -7.46 -5.31 7.29
CA TRP A 24 -6.14 -5.11 6.71
C TRP A 24 -5.04 -5.07 7.78
N ASP A 25 -5.30 -4.40 8.91
CA ASP A 25 -4.39 -4.36 10.06
C ASP A 25 -4.20 -5.76 10.66
N SER A 26 -5.28 -6.52 10.86
CA SER A 26 -5.19 -7.90 11.35
C SER A 26 -4.39 -8.80 10.41
N ILE A 27 -4.56 -8.67 9.10
CA ILE A 27 -3.75 -9.42 8.12
C ILE A 27 -2.28 -9.03 8.23
N ALA A 28 -1.98 -7.75 8.43
CA ALA A 28 -0.60 -7.27 8.58
C ALA A 28 0.06 -7.78 9.86
N GLU A 29 -0.69 -7.91 10.97
CA GLU A 29 -0.22 -8.51 12.22
C GLU A 29 0.07 -10.01 12.08
N ASP A 30 -0.79 -10.74 11.36
CA ASP A 30 -0.65 -12.19 11.13
C ASP A 30 0.36 -12.53 10.03
N ALA A 31 0.62 -11.59 9.11
CA ALA A 31 1.61 -11.78 8.07
C ALA A 31 3.00 -11.89 8.70
N SER A 32 3.70 -12.98 8.43
CA SER A 32 5.16 -12.99 8.58
C SER A 32 5.71 -11.91 7.66
N GLY A 33 6.05 -10.76 8.24
CA GLY A 33 6.48 -9.58 7.49
C GLY A 33 7.51 -9.96 6.43
N VAL A 34 7.47 -9.26 5.29
CA VAL A 34 8.51 -9.42 4.27
C VAL A 34 9.83 -9.01 4.91
N GLY A 35 10.65 -10.00 5.27
CA GLY A 35 11.94 -9.77 5.89
C GLY A 35 12.83 -9.00 4.95
N LEU A 36 13.06 -7.73 5.24
CA LEU A 36 14.01 -6.91 4.50
C LEU A 36 15.43 -7.18 5.01
N SER A 37 16.37 -7.34 4.08
CA SER A 37 17.78 -7.36 4.46
C SER A 37 18.22 -5.98 4.97
N PRO A 38 19.29 -5.87 5.77
CA PRO A 38 19.82 -4.59 6.22
C PRO A 38 20.09 -3.61 5.06
N GLU A 39 20.56 -4.12 3.92
CA GLU A 39 20.82 -3.33 2.71
C GLU A 39 19.53 -2.80 2.08
N GLN A 40 18.46 -3.59 2.10
CA GLN A 40 17.15 -3.15 1.60
C GLN A 40 16.55 -2.06 2.49
N VAL A 41 16.66 -2.21 3.82
CA VAL A 41 16.23 -1.17 4.77
C VAL A 41 17.01 0.12 4.53
N ALA A 42 18.33 0.04 4.44
CA ALA A 42 19.17 1.22 4.18
C ALA A 42 18.83 1.92 2.85
N GLU A 43 18.49 1.16 1.81
CA GLU A 43 18.07 1.75 0.52
C GLU A 43 16.68 2.42 0.61
N LEU A 44 15.76 1.89 1.41
CA LEU A 44 14.46 2.52 1.63
C LEU A 44 14.62 3.84 2.40
N ASP A 45 15.40 3.83 3.48
CA ASP A 45 15.69 5.04 4.27
C ASP A 45 16.32 6.12 3.39
N ARG A 46 17.33 5.76 2.59
CA ARG A 46 17.98 6.68 1.65
C ARG A 46 17.00 7.29 0.64
N ARG A 47 16.03 6.50 0.15
CA ARG A 47 15.00 6.99 -0.79
C ARG A 47 13.99 7.89 -0.10
N LEU A 48 13.65 7.61 1.14
CA LEU A 48 12.75 8.41 1.93
C LEU A 48 13.37 9.79 2.21
N ASP A 49 14.62 9.82 2.67
CA ASP A 49 15.39 11.06 2.89
C ASP A 49 15.46 11.92 1.61
N ALA A 50 15.69 11.27 0.45
CA ALA A 50 15.75 11.97 -0.83
C ALA A 50 14.39 12.55 -1.24
N LEU A 51 13.30 11.85 -0.95
CA LEU A 51 11.94 12.34 -1.21
C LEU A 51 11.57 13.50 -0.28
N GLU A 52 11.94 13.43 1.00
CA GLU A 52 11.72 14.51 1.96
C GLU A 52 12.50 15.78 1.58
N ALA A 53 13.75 15.62 1.14
CA ALA A 53 14.57 16.73 0.66
C ALA A 53 14.05 17.32 -0.67
N GLN A 54 13.44 16.50 -1.53
CA GLN A 54 12.91 16.95 -2.83
C GLN A 54 11.56 16.27 -3.19
N PRO A 55 10.43 16.75 -2.64
CA PRO A 55 9.12 16.10 -2.85
C PRO A 55 8.65 16.06 -4.30
N ALA A 56 9.14 16.99 -5.14
CA ALA A 56 8.81 17.07 -6.56
C ALA A 56 9.67 16.16 -7.46
N ALA A 57 10.62 15.38 -6.91
CA ALA A 57 11.47 14.49 -7.69
C ALA A 57 10.73 13.28 -8.28
N GLY A 58 9.53 12.98 -7.78
CA GLY A 58 8.66 11.92 -8.29
C GLY A 58 8.07 12.24 -9.66
N THR A 59 7.69 11.19 -10.39
CA THR A 59 6.93 11.31 -11.65
C THR A 59 5.49 10.85 -11.39
N PRO A 60 4.46 11.59 -11.86
CA PRO A 60 3.08 11.13 -11.79
C PRO A 60 2.92 9.74 -12.39
N TRP A 61 2.12 8.88 -11.74
CA TRP A 61 1.99 7.47 -12.13
C TRP A 61 1.62 7.27 -13.60
N HIS A 62 0.69 8.09 -14.14
CA HIS A 62 0.26 7.97 -15.53
C HIS A 62 1.43 8.14 -16.53
N ILE A 63 2.33 9.11 -16.29
CA ILE A 63 3.52 9.34 -17.11
C ILE A 63 4.50 8.17 -17.00
N ALA A 64 4.76 7.69 -15.77
CA ALA A 64 5.63 6.54 -15.56
C ALA A 64 5.10 5.27 -16.25
N ARG A 65 3.78 5.04 -16.17
CA ARG A 65 3.09 3.93 -16.82
C ARG A 65 3.18 4.01 -18.35
N GLU A 66 2.93 5.18 -18.93
CA GLU A 66 3.06 5.40 -20.37
C GLU A 66 4.48 5.10 -20.86
N ARG A 67 5.50 5.59 -20.14
CA ARG A 67 6.90 5.31 -20.45
C ARG A 67 7.23 3.82 -20.41
N ILE A 68 6.77 3.09 -19.39
CA ILE A 68 7.01 1.65 -19.26
C ILE A 68 6.38 0.89 -20.43
N LEU A 69 5.12 1.19 -20.75
CA LEU A 69 4.41 0.53 -21.84
C LEU A 69 5.02 0.81 -23.21
N ALA A 70 5.59 2.01 -23.43
CA ALA A 70 6.30 2.35 -24.65
C ALA A 70 7.69 1.68 -24.78
N SER A 71 8.23 1.14 -23.68
CA SER A 71 9.54 0.48 -23.65
C SER A 71 9.48 -1.06 -23.74
N LEU A 72 8.27 -1.60 -23.84
CA LEU A 72 7.98 -3.02 -24.06
C LEU A 72 7.74 -3.28 -25.55
#